data_AF-A0A1H6WRF9-F1
#
_entry.id   AF-A0A1H6WRF9-F1
#
_cell.length_a   1.000
_cell.length_b   1.000
_cell.length_c   1.000
_cell.angle_alpha   90.00
_cell.angle_beta   90.00
_cell.angle_gamma   90.00
#
_symmetry.space_group_name_H-M   'P 1'
#
loop_
_entity.id
_entity.type
_entity.pdbx_description
1 polymer ?
#
loop_
_entity_poly.entity_id
_entity_poly.type
_entity_poly.pdbx_seq_one_letter_code
_entity_poly.pdbx_strand_id
1 'polypeptide(L)'
;MLSYHEDVDRRISVPSQAAGQDSVLYRQNVYLGVDPLETDIAADATDIASAYDLDLSDETLTQSLDDLSAAAIEDWKSVTDEIAERATDREIELDSGMYIDAVSSLYASYLDDHSEVTVTDPETDPFDRDPDTLIELPPINPGPLAEFREYLDHHLKCQIRDCFIGMGVEPPEQFRVLGNGRLKATVAYTLLDMYPEYHDPNNQQLLEKD
;
A
#
# COMPACT_ATOMS: atom_id res chain seq x y z
N MET A 1 2.47 7.26 -28.11
CA MET A 1 3.29 8.43 -27.78
C MET A 1 2.42 9.30 -26.88
N LEU A 2 2.70 9.50 -25.59
CA LEU A 2 3.99 9.50 -24.88
C LEU A 2 3.80 9.17 -23.39
N SER A 3 4.89 8.87 -22.68
CA SER A 3 4.96 9.20 -21.25
C SER A 3 4.80 10.73 -21.09
N TYR A 4 4.55 11.27 -19.90
CA TYR A 4 4.45 12.74 -19.75
C TYR A 4 5.73 13.49 -20.16
N HIS A 5 6.84 12.78 -20.34
CA HIS A 5 8.03 13.27 -21.01
C HIS A 5 8.04 12.81 -22.48
N GLU A 6 8.11 13.77 -23.40
CA GLU A 6 8.13 13.51 -24.85
C GLU A 6 9.32 12.66 -25.32
N ASP A 7 10.34 12.55 -24.48
CA ASP A 7 11.59 11.84 -24.76
C ASP A 7 11.69 10.45 -24.10
N VAL A 8 10.62 9.98 -23.45
CA VAL A 8 10.64 8.70 -22.71
C VAL A 8 9.45 7.83 -23.11
N ASP A 9 9.76 6.59 -23.49
CA ASP A 9 8.76 5.57 -23.78
C ASP A 9 7.97 5.18 -22.53
N ARG A 10 6.67 4.90 -22.74
CA ARG A 10 5.78 4.45 -21.67
C ARG A 10 6.28 3.10 -21.15
N ARG A 11 6.49 2.97 -19.83
CA ARG A 11 6.98 1.72 -19.22
C ARG A 11 6.01 0.55 -19.40
N ILE A 12 4.70 0.82 -19.37
CA ILE A 12 3.65 -0.17 -19.64
C ILE A 12 2.90 0.27 -20.89
N SER A 13 2.81 -0.61 -21.89
CA SER A 13 2.00 -0.35 -23.09
C SER A 13 0.52 -0.23 -22.74
N VAL A 14 -0.19 0.71 -23.36
CA VAL A 14 -1.65 0.82 -23.24
C VAL A 14 -2.29 -0.45 -23.80
N PRO A 15 -3.06 -1.21 -22.99
CA PRO A 15 -3.80 -2.37 -23.48
C PRO A 15 -4.79 -1.96 -24.57
N SER A 16 -4.92 -2.78 -25.62
CA SER A 16 -5.82 -2.49 -26.74
C SER A 16 -7.29 -2.35 -26.36
N GLN A 17 -7.67 -2.94 -25.22
CA GLN A 17 -9.01 -2.95 -24.66
C GLN A 17 -9.29 -1.72 -23.79
N ALA A 18 -8.28 -0.91 -23.45
CA ALA A 18 -8.48 0.28 -22.65
C ALA A 18 -9.25 1.34 -23.43
N ALA A 19 -10.25 1.95 -22.79
CA ALA A 19 -11.11 2.99 -23.39
C ALA A 19 -10.32 4.21 -23.90
N GLY A 20 -9.11 4.44 -23.39
CA GLY A 20 -8.21 5.48 -23.87
C GLY A 20 -6.84 5.43 -23.19
N GLN A 21 -5.94 6.33 -23.60
CA GLN A 21 -4.60 6.38 -23.01
C GLN A 21 -4.61 6.84 -21.54
N ASP A 22 -5.59 7.69 -21.20
CA ASP A 22 -5.81 8.26 -19.86
C ASP A 22 -6.66 7.35 -18.96
N SER A 23 -7.22 6.26 -19.51
CA SER A 23 -8.01 5.30 -18.73
C SER A 23 -7.16 4.22 -18.07
N VAL A 24 -5.82 4.30 -18.18
CA VAL A 24 -4.87 3.34 -17.64
C VAL A 24 -4.16 3.94 -16.43
N LEU A 25 -4.30 3.36 -15.25
CA LEU A 25 -3.58 3.74 -14.04
C LEU A 25 -2.39 2.82 -13.81
N TYR A 26 -1.26 3.39 -13.39
CA TYR A 26 -0.10 2.63 -12.92
C TYR A 26 -0.33 2.14 -11.51
N ARG A 27 0.11 0.91 -11.26
CA ARG A 27 -0.03 0.22 -9.99
C ARG A 27 1.29 -0.34 -9.51
N GLN A 28 1.49 -0.27 -8.20
CA GLN A 28 2.63 -0.89 -7.53
C GLN A 28 2.22 -1.39 -6.15
N ASN A 29 2.39 -2.69 -5.92
CA ASN A 29 2.18 -3.30 -4.61
C ASN A 29 3.29 -2.83 -3.67
N VAL A 30 2.93 -2.50 -2.44
CA VAL A 30 3.85 -2.08 -1.38
C VAL A 30 3.67 -3.04 -0.21
N TYR A 31 4.78 -3.63 0.20
CA TYR A 31 4.90 -4.52 1.34
C TYR A 31 5.69 -3.81 2.43
N LEU A 32 5.11 -3.76 3.62
CA LEU A 32 5.71 -3.17 4.80
C LEU A 32 6.35 -4.25 5.65
N GLY A 33 7.48 -3.90 6.25
CA GLY A 33 8.15 -4.67 7.29
C GLY A 33 8.21 -3.85 8.56
N VAL A 34 8.48 -4.54 9.67
CA VAL A 34 8.74 -3.90 10.97
C VAL A 34 10.04 -4.47 11.50
N ASP A 35 11.00 -3.59 11.76
CA ASP A 35 12.19 -3.93 12.52
C ASP A 35 11.88 -3.76 14.01
N PRO A 36 11.74 -4.85 14.79
CA PRO A 36 11.44 -4.73 16.21
C PRO A 36 12.58 -4.06 17.00
N LEU A 37 13.82 -4.08 16.50
CA LEU A 37 14.97 -3.48 17.18
C LEU A 37 14.98 -1.95 17.12
N GLU A 38 14.24 -1.36 16.18
CA GLU A 38 14.05 0.09 16.04
C GLU A 38 12.76 0.57 16.73
N THR A 39 12.15 -0.27 17.57
CA THR A 39 10.95 0.05 18.37
C THR A 39 11.19 -0.11 19.87
N ASP A 40 10.22 0.32 20.67
CA ASP A 40 10.27 0.16 22.13
C ASP A 40 10.17 -1.31 22.60
N ILE A 41 9.92 -2.27 21.69
CA ILE A 41 9.93 -3.72 21.99
C ILE A 41 11.32 -4.35 21.87
N ALA A 42 12.35 -3.62 21.41
CA ALA A 42 13.66 -4.17 21.07
C ALA A 42 14.28 -5.09 22.14
N ALA A 43 14.18 -4.71 23.42
CA ALA A 43 14.69 -5.52 24.53
C ALA A 43 13.91 -6.84 24.69
N ASP A 44 12.57 -6.79 24.63
CA ASP A 44 11.74 -7.99 24.70
C ASP A 44 11.97 -8.87 23.47
N ALA A 45 12.09 -8.29 22.27
CA ALA A 45 12.36 -9.01 21.03
C ALA A 45 13.68 -9.79 21.09
N THR A 46 14.72 -9.16 21.64
CA THR A 46 16.03 -9.81 21.85
C THR A 46 15.93 -10.96 22.86
N ASP A 47 15.20 -10.76 23.96
CA ASP A 47 15.00 -11.77 25.00
C ASP A 47 14.19 -12.97 24.47
N ILE A 48 13.13 -12.71 23.70
CA ILE A 48 12.28 -13.73 23.05
C ILE A 48 13.12 -14.52 22.05
N ALA A 49 13.82 -13.86 21.12
CA ALA A 49 14.65 -14.55 20.13
C ALA A 49 15.72 -15.44 20.80
N SER A 50 16.36 -14.93 21.85
CA SER A 50 17.35 -15.69 22.62
C SER A 50 16.78 -16.95 23.28
N ALA A 51 15.50 -16.95 23.67
CA ALA A 51 14.83 -18.13 24.24
C ALA A 51 14.66 -19.27 23.22
N TYR A 52 14.67 -18.94 21.93
CA TYR A 52 14.61 -19.87 20.80
C TYR A 52 15.99 -20.15 20.18
N ASP A 53 17.08 -19.74 20.83
CA ASP A 53 18.46 -19.80 20.29
C ASP A 53 18.61 -19.06 18.93
N LEU A 54 17.78 -18.03 18.69
CA LEU A 54 17.82 -17.16 17.51
C LEU A 54 18.52 -15.83 17.82
N ASP A 55 19.15 -15.27 16.80
CA ASP A 55 19.80 -13.95 16.84
C ASP A 55 19.13 -13.02 15.82
N LEU A 56 18.88 -11.77 16.23
CA LEU A 56 18.26 -10.73 15.41
C LEU A 56 19.32 -9.87 14.69
N SER A 57 20.56 -10.32 14.60
CA SER A 57 21.61 -9.61 13.87
C SER A 57 21.43 -9.68 12.35
N ASP A 58 21.91 -8.66 11.63
CA ASP A 58 21.84 -8.57 10.16
C ASP A 58 22.36 -9.81 9.43
N GLU A 59 23.38 -10.49 9.98
CA GLU A 59 23.95 -11.69 9.37
C GLU A 59 22.95 -12.86 9.37
N THR A 60 22.11 -12.97 10.41
CA THR A 60 21.07 -14.00 10.49
C THR A 60 19.85 -13.62 9.65
N LEU A 61 19.46 -12.34 9.67
CA LEU A 61 18.27 -11.84 8.96
C LEU A 61 18.43 -11.84 7.43
N THR A 62 19.66 -11.87 6.92
CA THR A 62 19.94 -11.91 5.47
C THR A 62 20.06 -13.33 4.90
N GLN A 63 19.86 -14.36 5.72
CA GLN A 63 19.91 -15.74 5.27
C GLN A 63 18.73 -16.08 4.36
N SER A 64 18.98 -16.86 3.30
CA SER A 64 17.91 -17.33 2.41
C SER A 64 16.95 -18.25 3.17
N LEU A 65 15.64 -18.07 2.96
CA LEU A 65 14.62 -18.98 3.49
C LEU A 65 14.83 -20.43 3.00
N ASP A 66 15.38 -20.61 1.80
CA ASP A 66 15.68 -21.93 1.22
C ASP A 66 16.78 -22.69 2.00
N ASP A 67 17.61 -21.96 2.74
CA ASP A 67 18.69 -22.54 3.57
C ASP A 67 18.20 -22.89 4.99
N LEU A 68 16.99 -22.48 5.37
CA LEU A 68 16.42 -22.74 6.68
C LEU A 68 15.69 -24.09 6.71
N SER A 69 15.82 -24.79 7.84
CA SER A 69 15.02 -25.98 8.10
C SER A 69 13.57 -25.60 8.43
N ALA A 70 12.63 -26.51 8.19
CA ALA A 70 11.22 -26.30 8.57
C ALA A 70 11.05 -26.02 10.08
N ALA A 71 11.91 -26.60 10.94
CA ALA A 71 11.91 -26.32 12.38
C ALA A 71 12.35 -24.88 12.66
N ALA A 72 13.43 -24.42 12.04
CA ALA A 72 13.91 -23.05 12.19
C ALA A 72 12.86 -22.02 11.71
N ILE A 73 12.14 -22.32 10.62
CA ILE A 73 11.04 -21.47 10.15
C ILE A 73 9.92 -21.39 11.21
N GLU A 74 9.61 -22.50 11.87
CA GLU A 74 8.60 -22.52 12.93
C GLU A 74 9.05 -21.77 14.19
N ASP A 75 10.34 -21.87 14.55
CA ASP A 75 10.92 -21.10 15.65
C ASP A 75 10.85 -19.59 15.35
N TRP A 76 11.19 -19.17 14.12
CA TRP A 76 11.05 -17.78 13.69
C TRP A 76 9.60 -17.28 13.77
N LYS A 77 8.63 -18.09 13.33
CA LYS A 77 7.20 -17.74 13.46
C LYS A 77 6.79 -17.58 14.92
N SER A 78 7.23 -18.50 15.78
CA SER A 78 6.94 -18.45 17.22
C SER A 78 7.50 -17.17 17.85
N VAL A 79 8.74 -16.81 17.51
CA VAL A 79 9.36 -15.55 17.96
C VAL A 79 8.55 -14.34 17.48
N THR A 80 8.17 -14.28 16.20
CA THR A 80 7.39 -13.14 15.68
C THR A 80 6.00 -13.04 16.31
N ASP A 81 5.34 -14.17 16.57
CA ASP A 81 4.03 -14.20 17.22
C ASP A 81 4.13 -13.71 18.68
N GLU A 82 5.15 -14.17 19.42
CA GLU A 82 5.38 -13.72 20.80
C GLU A 82 5.74 -12.23 20.86
N ILE A 83 6.54 -11.72 19.92
CA ILE A 83 6.84 -10.27 19.82
C ILE A 83 5.55 -9.48 19.58
N ALA A 84 4.70 -9.92 18.66
CA ALA A 84 3.45 -9.25 18.33
C ALA A 84 2.47 -9.25 19.51
N GLU A 85 2.35 -10.38 20.23
CA GLU A 85 1.55 -10.48 21.45
C GLU A 85 2.09 -9.51 22.52
N ARG A 86 3.41 -9.47 22.70
CA ARG A 86 4.06 -8.62 23.70
C ARG A 86 3.89 -7.13 23.41
N ALA A 87 4.03 -6.74 22.14
CA ALA A 87 3.78 -5.36 21.71
C ALA A 87 2.32 -4.95 21.96
N THR A 88 1.38 -5.86 21.68
CA THR A 88 -0.05 -5.63 21.93
C THR A 88 -0.35 -5.47 23.43
N ASP A 89 0.14 -6.38 24.26
CA ASP A 89 -0.06 -6.37 25.72
C ASP A 89 0.47 -5.10 26.40
N ARG A 90 1.53 -4.52 25.82
CA ARG A 90 2.19 -3.33 26.34
C ARG A 90 1.74 -2.04 25.66
N GLU A 91 0.82 -2.13 24.71
CA GLU A 91 0.33 -1.01 23.89
C GLU A 91 1.50 -0.25 23.23
N ILE A 92 2.49 -0.98 22.70
CA ILE A 92 3.66 -0.40 22.03
C ILE A 92 3.31 -0.08 20.58
N GLU A 93 3.56 1.16 20.17
CA GLU A 93 3.51 1.57 18.77
C GLU A 93 4.76 1.05 18.03
N LEU A 94 4.55 0.52 16.83
CA LEU A 94 5.61 -0.08 16.00
C LEU A 94 6.04 0.83 14.84
N ASP A 95 5.48 2.04 14.77
CA ASP A 95 5.66 2.96 13.64
C ASP A 95 7.14 3.38 13.46
N SER A 96 7.90 3.50 14.55
CA SER A 96 9.34 3.81 14.48
C SER A 96 10.18 2.75 13.77
N GLY A 97 9.74 1.49 13.82
CA GLY A 97 10.42 0.37 13.15
C GLY A 97 9.84 0.05 11.77
N MET A 98 8.83 0.76 11.29
CA MET A 98 8.22 0.48 10.00
C MET A 98 9.13 0.88 8.84
N TYR A 99 9.25 0.00 7.85
CA TYR A 99 9.97 0.26 6.60
C TYR A 99 9.24 -0.36 5.40
N ILE A 100 9.61 0.08 4.19
CA ILE A 100 9.17 -0.57 2.96
C ILE A 100 10.07 -1.78 2.74
N ASP A 101 9.50 -2.97 2.92
CA ASP A 101 10.21 -4.23 2.81
C ASP A 101 10.43 -4.62 1.35
N ALA A 102 9.37 -4.53 0.54
CA ALA A 102 9.48 -4.76 -0.88
C ALA A 102 8.38 -4.05 -1.67
N VAL A 103 8.58 -3.96 -2.98
CA VAL A 103 7.59 -3.48 -3.93
C VAL A 103 7.51 -4.41 -5.13
N SER A 104 6.33 -4.56 -5.73
CA SER A 104 6.21 -5.25 -7.00
C SER A 104 6.85 -4.42 -8.13
N SER A 105 7.08 -5.08 -9.26
CA SER A 105 7.18 -4.38 -10.55
C SER A 105 5.92 -3.55 -10.83
N LEU A 106 6.05 -2.52 -11.67
CA LEU A 106 4.91 -1.72 -12.10
C LEU A 106 3.96 -2.56 -12.96
N TYR A 107 2.67 -2.44 -12.68
CA TYR A 107 1.59 -3.02 -13.48
C TYR A 107 0.48 -1.97 -13.70
N ALA A 108 -0.65 -2.34 -14.26
CA ALA A 108 -1.71 -1.39 -14.57
C ALA A 108 -3.12 -1.88 -14.24
N SER A 109 -4.00 -0.93 -13.95
CA SER A 109 -5.45 -1.10 -14.07
C SER A 109 -5.99 -0.21 -15.17
N TYR A 110 -7.11 -0.59 -15.78
CA TYR A 110 -7.78 0.25 -16.75
C TYR A 110 -9.28 -0.03 -16.84
N LEU A 111 -10.02 0.95 -17.33
CA LEU A 111 -11.40 0.77 -17.77
C LEU A 111 -11.43 0.35 -19.23
N ASP A 112 -12.18 -0.69 -19.53
CA ASP A 112 -12.48 -1.08 -20.91
C ASP A 112 -13.65 -0.27 -21.51
N ASP A 113 -13.97 -0.53 -22.77
CA ASP A 113 -15.08 0.11 -23.48
C ASP A 113 -16.47 -0.16 -22.86
N HIS A 114 -16.57 -1.10 -21.92
CA HIS A 114 -17.77 -1.45 -21.17
C HIS A 114 -17.76 -0.89 -19.74
N SER A 115 -16.78 -0.05 -19.39
CA SER A 115 -16.57 0.47 -18.03
C SER A 115 -16.29 -0.62 -16.98
N GLU A 116 -15.82 -1.79 -17.42
CA GLU A 116 -15.31 -2.81 -16.51
C GLU A 116 -13.86 -2.53 -16.15
N VAL A 117 -13.52 -2.67 -14.86
CA VAL A 117 -12.15 -2.50 -14.37
C VAL A 117 -11.37 -3.79 -14.61
N THR A 118 -10.35 -3.72 -15.45
CA THR A 118 -9.36 -4.78 -15.62
C THR A 118 -8.07 -4.42 -14.87
N VAL A 119 -7.44 -5.41 -14.22
CA VAL A 119 -6.14 -5.27 -13.56
C VAL A 119 -5.20 -6.29 -14.17
N THR A 120 -4.01 -5.86 -14.58
CA THR A 120 -2.95 -6.75 -15.08
C THR A 120 -2.12 -7.29 -13.92
N ASP A 121 -1.40 -8.39 -14.13
CA ASP A 121 -0.45 -8.89 -13.14
C ASP A 121 0.91 -8.17 -13.23
N PRO A 122 1.62 -7.98 -12.10
CA PRO A 122 3.02 -7.57 -12.11
C PRO A 122 3.92 -8.65 -12.73
N GLU A 123 4.99 -8.23 -13.41
CA GLU A 123 6.02 -9.15 -13.93
C GLU A 123 6.79 -9.84 -12.79
N THR A 124 6.95 -9.14 -11.67
CA THR A 124 7.60 -9.63 -10.46
C THR A 124 6.83 -9.13 -9.25
N ASP A 125 6.46 -10.05 -8.37
CA ASP A 125 5.88 -9.80 -7.07
C ASP A 125 6.74 -10.53 -6.01
N PRO A 126 7.34 -9.81 -5.04
CA PRO A 126 8.30 -10.40 -4.11
C PRO A 126 7.70 -11.45 -3.16
N PHE A 127 6.40 -11.40 -2.88
CA PHE A 127 5.77 -12.25 -1.86
C PHE A 127 4.49 -12.92 -2.33
N ASP A 128 4.27 -14.15 -1.87
CA ASP A 128 3.00 -14.89 -2.02
C ASP A 128 2.02 -14.52 -0.87
N ARG A 129 1.76 -13.21 -0.73
CA ARG A 129 0.78 -12.64 0.21
C ARG A 129 0.15 -11.38 -0.37
N ASP A 130 -1.00 -11.00 0.16
CA ASP A 130 -1.62 -9.72 -0.18
C ASP A 130 -0.70 -8.54 0.25
N PRO A 131 -0.59 -7.49 -0.58
CA PRO A 131 0.19 -6.31 -0.24
C PRO A 131 -0.50 -5.50 0.86
N ASP A 132 0.32 -4.87 1.70
CA ASP A 132 -0.17 -4.04 2.80
C ASP A 132 -0.83 -2.76 2.26
N THR A 133 -0.29 -2.22 1.16
CA THR A 133 -0.95 -1.16 0.41
C THR A 133 -0.59 -1.16 -1.08
N LEU A 134 -1.25 -0.30 -1.83
CA LEU A 134 -1.13 -0.18 -3.29
C LEU A 134 -1.01 1.28 -3.67
N ILE A 135 0.05 1.63 -4.39
CA ILE A 135 0.09 2.92 -5.10
C ILE A 135 -0.65 2.74 -6.42
N GLU A 136 -1.70 3.53 -6.67
CA GLU A 136 -2.48 3.50 -7.92
C GLU A 136 -2.63 4.92 -8.48
N LEU A 137 -1.87 5.27 -9.51
CA LEU A 137 -1.80 6.64 -10.02
C LEU A 137 -2.12 6.73 -11.50
N PRO A 138 -2.86 7.76 -11.96
CA PRO A 138 -2.94 8.06 -13.38
C PRO A 138 -1.56 8.41 -13.93
N PRO A 139 -1.36 8.29 -15.25
CA PRO A 139 -0.18 8.85 -15.87
C PRO A 139 -0.31 10.35 -15.64
N ILE A 140 0.57 10.93 -14.84
CA ILE A 140 0.62 12.36 -14.55
C ILE A 140 2.06 12.83 -14.65
N ASN A 141 2.24 14.13 -14.86
CA ASN A 141 3.53 14.75 -14.60
C ASN A 141 3.68 14.91 -13.08
N PRO A 142 4.64 14.22 -12.43
CA PRO A 142 4.80 14.29 -10.98
C PRO A 142 5.32 15.66 -10.51
N GLY A 143 5.81 16.52 -11.43
CA GLY A 143 6.46 17.77 -11.07
C GLY A 143 7.76 17.54 -10.28
N PRO A 144 8.22 18.54 -9.52
CA PRO A 144 9.33 18.38 -8.58
C PRO A 144 9.04 17.31 -7.52
N LEU A 145 10.09 16.64 -7.04
CA LEU A 145 9.96 15.56 -6.04
C LEU A 145 9.19 15.98 -4.77
N ALA A 146 9.35 17.23 -4.32
CA ALA A 146 8.62 17.73 -3.15
C ALA A 146 7.10 17.77 -3.39
N GLU A 147 6.67 18.29 -4.55
CA GLU A 147 5.26 18.33 -4.94
C GLU A 147 4.70 16.92 -5.15
N PHE A 148 5.51 16.02 -5.75
CA PHE A 148 5.12 14.62 -5.89
C PHE A 148 4.90 13.93 -4.55
N ARG A 149 5.72 14.23 -3.53
CA ARG A 149 5.55 13.68 -2.18
C ARG A 149 4.25 14.16 -1.54
N GLU A 150 3.92 15.44 -1.67
CA GLU A 150 2.66 16.01 -1.17
C GLU A 150 1.45 15.40 -1.89
N TYR A 151 1.54 15.23 -3.21
CA TYR A 151 0.53 14.56 -4.00
C TYR A 151 0.34 13.10 -3.57
N LEU A 152 1.43 12.37 -3.35
CA LEU A 152 1.38 10.96 -2.95
C LEU A 152 0.78 10.81 -1.54
N ASP A 153 1.15 11.67 -0.59
CA ASP A 153 0.55 11.72 0.75
C ASP A 153 -0.96 11.96 0.68
N HIS A 154 -1.40 12.96 -0.08
CA HIS A 154 -2.83 13.25 -0.27
C HIS A 154 -3.56 12.09 -0.92
N HIS A 155 -2.97 11.49 -1.96
CA HIS A 155 -3.57 10.36 -2.66
C HIS A 155 -3.70 9.12 -1.76
N LEU A 156 -2.69 8.80 -0.94
CA LEU A 156 -2.77 7.70 0.03
C LEU A 156 -3.85 7.95 1.09
N LYS A 157 -4.02 9.20 1.55
CA LYS A 157 -5.14 9.57 2.45
C LYS A 157 -6.50 9.31 1.78
N CYS A 158 -6.66 9.67 0.50
CA CYS A 158 -7.87 9.35 -0.27
C CYS A 158 -8.10 7.83 -0.35
N GLN A 159 -7.05 7.02 -0.53
CA GLN A 159 -7.21 5.56 -0.56
C GLN A 159 -7.61 4.97 0.80
N ILE A 160 -7.04 5.47 1.91
CA ILE A 160 -7.44 5.06 3.26
C ILE A 160 -8.91 5.39 3.50
N ARG A 161 -9.33 6.60 3.14
CA ARG A 161 -10.72 7.05 3.18
C ARG A 161 -11.65 6.09 2.44
N ASP A 162 -11.28 5.69 1.23
CA ASP A 162 -12.08 4.78 0.40
C ASP A 162 -12.31 3.42 1.08
N CYS A 163 -11.33 2.92 1.85
CA CYS A 163 -11.48 1.71 2.64
C CYS A 163 -12.57 1.84 3.70
N PHE A 164 -12.58 2.94 4.47
CA PHE A 164 -13.61 3.21 5.50
C PHE A 164 -15.00 3.34 4.87
N ILE A 165 -15.12 4.12 3.79
CA ILE A 165 -16.40 4.30 3.09
C ILE A 165 -16.89 2.97 2.50
N GLY A 166 -15.98 2.16 1.94
CA GLY A 166 -16.30 0.82 1.43
C GLY A 166 -16.82 -0.14 2.51
N MET A 167 -16.35 0.02 3.76
CA MET A 167 -16.85 -0.70 4.94
C MET A 167 -18.17 -0.11 5.50
N GLY A 168 -18.65 1.01 4.95
CA GLY A 168 -19.86 1.69 5.43
C GLY A 168 -19.67 2.45 6.73
N VAL A 169 -18.43 2.82 7.07
CA VAL A 169 -18.09 3.59 8.27
C VAL A 169 -17.51 4.95 7.90
N GLU A 170 -17.68 5.93 8.80
CA GLU A 170 -17.13 7.27 8.59
C GLU A 170 -15.59 7.22 8.72
N PRO A 171 -14.83 7.77 7.76
CA PRO A 171 -13.38 7.85 7.88
C PRO A 171 -12.97 8.74 9.07
N PRO A 172 -11.83 8.44 9.73
CA PRO A 172 -11.23 9.31 10.74
C PRO A 172 -10.98 10.72 10.18
N GLU A 173 -11.02 11.74 11.03
CA GLU A 173 -10.94 13.16 10.64
C GLU A 173 -9.75 13.45 9.73
N GLN A 174 -8.56 12.94 10.06
CA GLN A 174 -7.33 13.12 9.28
C GLN A 174 -7.37 12.50 7.86
N PHE A 175 -8.34 11.63 7.58
CA PHE A 175 -8.56 10.99 6.29
C PHE A 175 -9.85 11.47 5.60
N ARG A 176 -10.58 12.43 6.17
CA ARG A 176 -11.69 13.11 5.49
C ARG A 176 -11.13 14.12 4.49
N VAL A 177 -10.58 13.61 3.39
CA VAL A 177 -10.02 14.41 2.30
C VAL A 177 -10.86 14.25 1.05
N LEU A 178 -10.86 15.25 0.17
CA LEU A 178 -11.53 15.18 -1.13
C LEU A 178 -10.56 14.79 -2.25
N GLY A 179 -11.09 14.14 -3.27
CA GLY A 179 -10.36 13.73 -4.47
C GLY A 179 -10.36 12.23 -4.72
N ASN A 180 -9.75 11.82 -5.82
CA ASN A 180 -9.73 10.43 -6.26
C ASN A 180 -8.71 9.60 -5.45
N GLY A 181 -9.19 8.50 -4.87
CA GLY A 181 -8.35 7.42 -4.34
C GLY A 181 -8.29 6.26 -5.34
N ARG A 182 -8.83 5.11 -4.96
CA ARG A 182 -8.82 3.90 -5.80
C ARG A 182 -9.84 4.01 -6.94
N LEU A 183 -9.46 3.58 -8.15
CA LEU A 183 -10.35 3.59 -9.33
C LEU A 183 -11.69 2.91 -9.04
N LYS A 184 -11.66 1.76 -8.39
CA LYS A 184 -12.85 1.00 -8.02
C LYS A 184 -13.79 1.79 -7.12
N ALA A 185 -13.24 2.58 -6.18
CA ALA A 185 -14.04 3.43 -5.30
C ALA A 185 -14.64 4.61 -6.08
N THR A 186 -13.85 5.28 -6.92
CA THR A 186 -14.34 6.35 -7.80
C THR A 186 -15.49 5.89 -8.70
N VAL A 187 -15.36 4.68 -9.29
CA VAL A 187 -16.43 4.07 -10.10
C VAL A 187 -17.67 3.80 -9.23
N ALA A 188 -17.49 3.25 -8.02
CA ALA A 188 -18.61 3.00 -7.11
C ALA A 188 -19.34 4.30 -6.72
N TYR A 189 -18.61 5.38 -6.43
CA TYR A 189 -19.20 6.68 -6.11
C TYR A 189 -19.98 7.27 -7.28
N THR A 190 -19.54 7.01 -8.51
CA THR A 190 -20.18 7.53 -9.72
C THR A 190 -21.46 6.74 -10.05
N LEU A 191 -21.47 5.42 -9.79
CA LEU A 191 -22.56 4.53 -10.20
C LEU A 191 -23.61 4.28 -9.12
N LEU A 192 -23.29 4.53 -7.84
CA LEU A 192 -24.14 4.17 -6.70
C LEU A 192 -24.45 5.40 -5.85
N ASP A 193 -25.70 5.85 -5.88
CA ASP A 193 -26.20 7.03 -5.14
C ASP A 193 -26.06 6.94 -3.61
N MET A 194 -25.71 5.77 -3.06
CA MET A 194 -25.59 5.56 -1.62
C MET A 194 -24.32 6.15 -1.00
N TYR A 195 -23.29 6.42 -1.81
CA TYR A 195 -22.01 6.88 -1.30
C TYR A 195 -21.89 8.40 -1.31
N PRO A 196 -21.29 9.01 -0.26
CA PRO A 196 -20.95 10.43 -0.31
C PRO A 196 -19.92 10.71 -1.41
N GLU A 197 -20.05 11.84 -2.10
CA GLU A 197 -19.23 12.22 -3.26
C GLU A 197 -17.84 12.75 -2.86
N TYR A 198 -17.09 11.99 -2.06
CA TYR A 198 -15.72 12.34 -1.65
C TYR A 198 -14.72 12.44 -2.81
N HIS A 199 -15.06 11.91 -3.99
CA HIS A 199 -14.26 12.05 -5.20
C HIS A 199 -14.33 13.46 -5.81
N ASP A 200 -15.37 14.25 -5.54
CA ASP A 200 -15.49 15.61 -6.06
C ASP A 200 -14.66 16.58 -5.20
N PRO A 201 -13.55 17.15 -5.72
CA PRO A 201 -12.73 18.10 -4.97
C PRO A 201 -13.47 19.39 -4.58
N ASN A 202 -14.63 19.66 -5.18
CA ASN A 202 -15.44 20.86 -4.90
C ASN A 202 -16.49 20.63 -3.80
N ASN A 203 -16.69 19.38 -3.34
CA ASN A 203 -17.73 19.06 -2.36
C ASN A 203 -17.28 19.33 -0.91
N GLN A 204 -16.99 20.60 -0.63
CA GLN A 204 -16.49 21.06 0.68
C GLN A 204 -17.48 20.80 1.83
N GLN A 205 -18.78 20.65 1.54
CA GLN A 205 -19.82 20.37 2.54
C GLN A 205 -19.60 19.05 3.28
N LEU A 206 -18.88 18.09 2.67
CA LEU A 206 -18.53 16.83 3.33
C LEU A 206 -17.49 17.01 4.44
N LEU A 207 -16.70 18.08 4.38
CA LEU A 207 -15.65 18.37 5.36
C LEU A 207 -16.16 19.20 6.54
N GLU A 208 -17.36 19.79 6.42
CA GLU A 208 -17.97 20.67 7.43
C GLU A 208 -18.87 19.91 8.44
N LYS A 209 -18.97 18.58 8.32
CA LYS A 209 -19.79 17.75 9.22
C LYS A 209 -18.99 17.35 10.46
N ASP A 210 -19.24 18.07 11.55
CA ASP A 210 -18.94 17.68 12.94
C ASP A 210 -20.10 16.92 13.58
#